data_AF-A0A7C4BIE5-F1
#
_entry.id   AF-A0A7C4BIE5-F1
#
_cell.length_a   1.000
_cell.length_b   1.000
_cell.length_c   1.000
_cell.angle_alpha   90.00
_cell.angle_beta   90.00
_cell.angle_gamma   90.00
#
_symmetry.space_group_name_H-M   'P 1'
#
loop_
_entity.id
_entity.type
_entity.pdbx_description
1 polymer ?
#
loop_
_entity_poly.entity_id
_entity_poly.type
_entity_poly.pdbx_seq_one_letter_code
_entity_poly.pdbx_strand_id
1 'polypeptide(L)'
;MYPPLVQAMLDPSFYPHEVEKVELVETHISWVFLTGLYAYKVKKAVDFGFLDFSTLAKRRFFVKEELRLNRRLSPEVYLGIVEIKENESRFSLEGEGETVEVALKMRELKRDWRLDLLLKERLIPSQVMELLGQRIALFHQEAETNTYISSFGELEKVRVNIKENFDQTEQFIDLTIPRIWYDLLKDYSFGFLRDQRDLFFKRVREGFIREGHGDLHTENIYWDGEKLYILDCIEFNERFRHQDNASDVAFLTMDLEAKGFEKDSWRFLNAYLEISGDFDLLKLLKFYKIYRAYVRGKIESFKLTMDQEAESKARNYFELAFNYLKIKRKPFLLATCGLIGSGKTTLAKELACGLGAVLVRSDSIRKLSLGLKPSEHRFEPFGEGIYSSGVTERTYKLMVEIAREVIKDGYPVILDGSFSKKWQRDLVRELSSQFQIPYLLLHTKCPYELLLERLKERQDISDGRPEILDEQIKTFEIPDELPQEFLLEVDTQKPFDYEVLVGKIKERFL
;
A
#
# COMPACT_ATOMS: atom_id res chain seq x y z
N MET A 1 -12.42 -27.16 27.56
CA MET A 1 -11.14 -27.81 27.90
C MET A 1 -10.38 -27.99 26.59
N TYR A 2 -9.12 -27.56 26.52
CA TYR A 2 -8.34 -27.63 25.29
C TYR A 2 -7.97 -29.08 24.92
N PRO A 3 -7.74 -29.41 23.63
CA PRO A 3 -7.25 -30.73 23.21
C PRO A 3 -5.93 -31.13 23.90
N PRO A 4 -5.63 -32.43 24.09
CA PRO A 4 -4.42 -32.90 24.78
C PRO A 4 -3.13 -32.29 24.23
N LEU A 5 -3.00 -32.18 22.91
CA LEU A 5 -1.85 -31.55 22.26
C LEU A 5 -1.69 -30.08 22.68
N VAL A 6 -2.78 -29.31 22.72
CA VAL A 6 -2.74 -27.90 23.12
C VAL A 6 -2.34 -27.77 24.59
N GLN A 7 -2.81 -28.67 25.45
CA GLN A 7 -2.39 -28.69 26.86
C GLN A 7 -0.89 -28.98 26.99
N ALA A 8 -0.35 -29.92 26.22
CA ALA A 8 1.07 -30.23 26.23
C ALA A 8 1.92 -29.04 25.76
N MET A 9 1.50 -28.33 24.70
CA MET A 9 2.20 -27.15 24.20
C MET A 9 2.08 -25.92 25.12
N LEU A 10 1.15 -25.89 26.07
CA LEU A 10 1.09 -24.83 27.09
C LEU A 10 2.14 -25.00 28.19
N ASP A 11 2.78 -26.17 28.30
CA ASP A 11 3.84 -26.43 29.25
C ASP A 11 5.17 -25.84 28.73
N PRO A 12 5.82 -24.90 29.46
CA PRO A 12 7.11 -24.35 29.06
C PRO A 12 8.20 -25.41 28.80
N SER A 13 8.14 -26.56 29.47
CA SER A 13 9.10 -27.66 29.29
C SER A 13 8.93 -28.44 27.97
N PHE A 14 7.86 -28.17 27.21
CA PHE A 14 7.61 -28.75 25.89
C PHE A 14 8.63 -28.28 24.84
N TYR A 15 9.23 -27.11 25.04
CA TYR A 15 10.07 -26.45 24.06
C TYR A 15 11.56 -26.73 24.30
N PRO A 16 12.38 -26.85 23.23
CA PRO A 16 13.80 -27.18 23.32
C PRO A 16 14.69 -25.99 23.70
N HIS A 17 14.09 -24.87 24.11
CA HIS A 17 14.77 -23.65 24.54
C HIS A 17 14.14 -23.16 25.85
N GLU A 18 14.80 -22.21 26.50
CA GLU A 18 14.27 -21.59 27.71
C GLU A 18 12.94 -20.87 27.40
N VAL A 19 11.93 -21.15 28.23
CA VAL A 19 10.59 -20.56 28.16
C VAL A 19 10.13 -20.29 29.60
N GLU A 20 9.82 -19.03 29.91
CA GLU A 20 9.26 -18.66 31.22
C GLU A 20 7.75 -18.88 31.27
N LYS A 21 7.06 -18.52 30.19
CA LYS A 21 5.61 -18.58 30.07
C LYS A 21 5.21 -18.81 28.61
N VAL A 22 4.13 -19.56 28.42
CA VAL A 22 3.46 -19.70 27.12
C VAL A 22 2.15 -18.90 27.13
N GLU A 23 1.97 -18.01 26.16
CA GLU A 23 0.68 -17.37 25.89
C GLU A 23 0.03 -18.02 24.65
N LEU A 24 -1.26 -18.35 24.75
CA LEU A 24 -2.03 -18.93 23.66
C LEU A 24 -2.91 -17.87 23.01
N VAL A 25 -2.69 -17.64 21.73
CA VAL A 25 -3.58 -16.86 20.88
C VAL A 25 -4.37 -17.83 19.99
N GLU A 26 -5.69 -17.83 20.15
CA GLU A 26 -6.60 -18.66 19.37
C GLU A 26 -7.21 -17.86 18.22
N THR A 27 -7.13 -18.40 17.00
CA THR A 27 -7.87 -17.90 15.83
C THR A 27 -8.93 -18.90 15.40
N HIS A 28 -9.76 -18.55 14.41
CA HIS A 28 -10.78 -19.48 13.88
C HIS A 28 -10.17 -20.77 13.30
N ILE A 29 -8.92 -20.73 12.83
CA ILE A 29 -8.28 -21.81 12.08
C ILE A 29 -6.94 -22.27 12.66
N SER A 30 -6.44 -21.63 13.73
CA SER A 30 -5.13 -21.94 14.29
C SER A 30 -5.03 -21.69 15.79
N TRP A 31 -4.07 -22.36 16.40
CA TRP A 31 -3.54 -22.10 17.74
C TRP A 31 -2.13 -21.50 17.57
N VAL A 32 -1.84 -20.38 18.22
CA VAL A 32 -0.51 -19.75 18.21
C VAL A 32 0.03 -19.73 19.63
N PHE A 33 1.15 -20.39 19.85
CA PHE A 33 1.83 -20.46 21.15
C PHE A 33 3.01 -19.50 21.14
N LEU A 34 2.91 -18.45 21.94
CA LEU A 34 3.94 -17.43 22.14
C LEU A 34 4.82 -17.83 23.32
N THR A 35 6.13 -17.92 23.10
CA THR A 35 7.11 -18.42 24.08
C THR A 35 8.13 -17.35 24.51
N GLY A 36 7.93 -16.10 24.08
CA GLY A 36 8.82 -14.97 24.29
C GLY A 36 9.91 -14.83 23.22
N LEU A 37 10.49 -15.96 22.76
CA LEU A 37 11.49 -15.97 21.69
C LEU A 37 10.91 -16.40 20.34
N TYR A 38 10.09 -17.45 20.35
CA TYR A 38 9.46 -18.01 19.15
C TYR A 38 7.94 -18.07 19.30
N ALA A 39 7.25 -17.97 18.16
CA ALA A 39 5.85 -18.32 18.05
C ALA A 39 5.71 -19.64 17.29
N TYR A 40 4.84 -20.52 17.77
CA TYR A 40 4.52 -21.79 17.10
C TYR A 40 3.05 -21.79 16.69
N LYS A 41 2.77 -21.83 15.38
CA LYS A 41 1.39 -21.82 14.84
C LYS A 41 1.00 -23.21 14.37
N VAL A 42 -0.05 -23.77 14.97
CA VAL A 42 -0.62 -25.08 14.66
C VAL A 42 -2.01 -24.87 14.06
N LYS A 43 -2.27 -25.46 12.89
CA LYS A 43 -3.58 -25.37 12.23
C LYS A 43 -4.60 -26.27 12.93
N LYS A 44 -5.84 -25.79 13.09
CA LYS A 44 -6.95 -26.59 13.65
C LYS A 44 -7.45 -27.59 12.62
N ALA A 45 -7.90 -28.76 13.08
CA ALA A 45 -8.55 -29.76 12.23
C ALA A 45 -9.99 -29.35 11.92
N VAL A 46 -10.17 -28.47 10.93
CA VAL A 46 -11.48 -27.90 10.52
C VAL A 46 -11.65 -27.93 9.01
N ASP A 47 -12.89 -27.90 8.56
CA ASP A 47 -13.27 -27.71 7.15
C ASP A 47 -14.43 -26.71 7.11
N PHE A 48 -14.22 -25.59 6.42
CA PHE A 48 -15.22 -24.54 6.26
C PHE A 48 -15.69 -24.39 4.80
N GLY A 49 -15.36 -25.35 3.92
CA GLY A 49 -15.67 -25.35 2.50
C GLY A 49 -14.78 -24.41 1.66
N PHE A 50 -14.34 -23.28 2.22
CA PHE A 50 -13.36 -22.39 1.59
C PHE A 50 -11.91 -22.68 2.02
N LEU A 51 -11.72 -23.52 3.05
CA LEU A 51 -10.45 -24.12 3.45
C LEU A 51 -10.72 -25.47 4.09
N ASP A 52 -9.77 -26.38 3.95
CA ASP A 52 -9.86 -27.74 4.47
C ASP A 52 -8.53 -28.17 5.12
N PHE A 53 -8.54 -28.20 6.45
CA PHE A 53 -7.45 -28.62 7.32
C PHE A 53 -7.77 -29.94 8.05
N SER A 54 -8.73 -30.72 7.54
CA SER A 54 -9.25 -31.93 8.19
C SER A 54 -8.19 -32.99 8.47
N THR A 55 -7.21 -33.16 7.59
CA THR A 55 -6.16 -34.18 7.71
C THR A 55 -4.78 -33.56 7.97
N LEU A 56 -3.89 -34.32 8.61
CA LEU A 56 -2.51 -33.91 8.84
C LEU A 56 -1.79 -33.56 7.52
N ALA A 57 -1.99 -34.34 6.46
CA ALA A 57 -1.42 -34.07 5.15
C ALA A 57 -1.85 -32.69 4.60
N LYS A 58 -3.14 -32.33 4.74
CA LYS A 58 -3.64 -31.01 4.33
C LYS A 58 -3.07 -29.88 5.18
N ARG A 59 -3.04 -30.05 6.51
CA ARG A 59 -2.42 -29.06 7.41
C ARG A 59 -0.95 -28.85 7.08
N ARG A 60 -0.22 -29.93 6.83
CA ARG A 60 1.19 -29.89 6.42
C ARG A 60 1.42 -29.19 5.09
N PHE A 61 0.53 -29.37 4.12
CA PHE A 61 0.56 -28.62 2.87
C PHE A 61 0.39 -27.12 3.13
N PHE A 62 -0.64 -26.71 3.87
CA PHE A 62 -0.88 -25.29 4.10
C PHE A 62 0.14 -24.63 5.05
N VAL A 63 0.75 -25.35 5.98
CA VAL A 63 1.89 -24.84 6.76
C VAL A 63 3.09 -24.56 5.85
N LYS A 64 3.33 -25.40 4.82
CA LYS A 64 4.37 -25.14 3.80
C LYS A 64 4.05 -23.93 2.94
N GLU A 65 2.79 -23.79 2.52
CA GLU A 65 2.36 -22.62 1.75
C GLU A 65 2.47 -21.32 2.56
N GLU A 66 2.06 -21.34 3.83
CA GLU A 66 2.19 -20.18 4.71
C GLU A 66 3.67 -19.77 4.89
N LEU A 67 4.57 -20.74 5.09
CA LEU A 67 6.01 -20.49 5.13
C LEU A 67 6.52 -19.91 3.81
N ARG A 68 6.17 -20.52 2.66
CA ARG A 68 6.61 -20.09 1.32
C ARG A 68 6.16 -18.66 1.03
N LEU A 69 4.89 -18.36 1.26
CA LEU A 69 4.27 -17.09 0.90
C LEU A 69 4.81 -15.95 1.76
N ASN A 70 4.90 -16.14 3.07
CA ASN A 70 5.28 -15.07 3.97
C ASN A 70 6.79 -14.81 4.04
N ARG A 71 7.64 -15.80 3.73
CA ARG A 71 9.10 -15.59 3.62
C ARG A 71 9.50 -14.57 2.56
N ARG A 72 8.65 -14.32 1.57
CA ARG A 72 8.89 -13.30 0.53
C ARG A 72 8.98 -11.89 1.13
N LEU A 73 8.20 -11.65 2.19
CA LEU A 73 8.12 -10.35 2.85
C LEU A 73 8.81 -10.30 4.22
N SER A 74 8.92 -11.43 4.92
CA SER A 74 9.50 -11.49 6.29
C SER A 74 10.30 -12.78 6.56
N PRO A 75 11.39 -13.02 5.82
CA PRO A 75 12.18 -14.26 5.94
C PRO A 75 12.78 -14.49 7.33
N GLU A 76 13.05 -13.42 8.10
CA GLU A 76 13.58 -13.48 9.46
C GLU A 76 12.52 -13.84 10.51
N VAL A 77 11.23 -13.71 10.15
CA VAL A 77 10.11 -14.07 11.01
C VAL A 77 9.71 -15.52 10.77
N TYR A 78 9.64 -15.96 9.52
CA TYR A 78 9.20 -17.30 9.17
C TYR A 78 10.40 -18.26 9.04
N LEU A 79 10.69 -18.98 10.13
CA LEU A 79 11.94 -19.69 10.31
C LEU A 79 11.93 -21.11 9.73
N GLY A 80 10.82 -21.84 9.88
CA GLY A 80 10.71 -23.21 9.39
C GLY A 80 9.46 -23.94 9.85
N ILE A 81 9.40 -25.24 9.56
CA ILE A 81 8.34 -26.14 9.99
C ILE A 81 8.96 -27.16 10.93
N VAL A 82 8.32 -27.36 12.08
CA VAL A 82 8.73 -28.34 13.07
C VAL A 82 7.67 -29.41 13.21
N GLU A 83 8.10 -30.64 13.49
CA GLU A 83 7.21 -31.76 13.72
C GLU A 83 6.84 -31.84 15.19
N ILE A 84 5.57 -32.15 15.47
CA ILE A 84 5.12 -32.53 16.78
C ILE A 84 4.89 -34.04 16.75
N LYS A 85 5.57 -34.75 17.64
CA LYS A 85 5.58 -36.21 17.67
C LYS A 85 4.95 -36.74 18.94
N GLU A 86 4.35 -37.91 18.83
CA GLU A 86 3.77 -38.64 19.95
C GLU A 86 4.49 -39.98 20.13
N ASN A 87 4.89 -40.27 21.37
CA ASN A 87 5.40 -41.56 21.80
C ASN A 87 4.77 -41.93 23.15
N GLU A 88 4.17 -43.11 23.27
CA GLU A 88 3.50 -43.58 24.50
C GLU A 88 2.57 -42.52 25.15
N SER A 89 1.75 -41.83 24.34
CA SER A 89 0.85 -40.73 24.77
C SER A 89 1.53 -39.47 25.30
N ARG A 90 2.84 -39.30 25.07
CA ARG A 90 3.59 -38.06 25.36
C ARG A 90 3.91 -37.32 24.07
N PHE A 91 3.58 -36.04 24.04
CA PHE A 91 3.91 -35.15 22.93
C PHE A 91 5.29 -34.53 23.12
N SER A 92 6.03 -34.36 22.02
CA SER A 92 7.30 -33.64 22.01
C SER A 92 7.48 -32.85 20.72
N LEU A 93 8.22 -31.74 20.79
CA LEU A 93 8.63 -30.98 19.61
C LEU A 93 9.92 -31.57 19.04
N GLU A 94 9.88 -32.05 17.81
CA GLU A 94 11.02 -32.65 17.08
C GLU A 94 11.69 -33.85 17.78
N GLY A 95 11.02 -34.49 18.75
CA GLY A 95 11.57 -35.63 19.51
C GLY A 95 11.50 -36.98 18.78
N GLU A 96 11.31 -38.04 19.56
CA GLU A 96 11.10 -39.41 19.06
C GLU A 96 9.60 -39.74 18.93
N GLY A 97 9.25 -40.72 18.09
CA GLY A 97 7.87 -41.16 17.88
C GLY A 97 7.28 -40.80 16.51
N GLU A 98 5.97 -40.98 16.38
CA GLU A 98 5.22 -40.72 15.14
C GLU A 98 4.84 -39.23 15.05
N THR A 99 4.98 -38.63 13.86
CA THR A 99 4.50 -37.26 13.62
C THR A 99 2.98 -37.22 13.63
N VAL A 100 2.41 -36.61 14.67
CA VAL A 100 0.96 -36.44 14.83
C VAL A 100 0.47 -35.06 14.40
N GLU A 101 1.37 -34.06 14.41
CA GLU A 101 1.06 -32.71 13.95
C GLU A 101 2.32 -31.99 13.43
N VAL A 102 2.13 -30.86 12.75
CA VAL A 102 3.21 -29.92 12.41
C VAL A 102 2.89 -28.51 12.89
N ALA A 103 3.93 -27.76 13.24
CA ALA A 103 3.81 -26.33 13.56
C ALA A 103 4.70 -25.48 12.65
N LEU A 104 4.21 -24.30 12.31
CA LEU A 104 5.04 -23.25 11.75
C LEU A 104 5.83 -22.60 12.89
N LYS A 105 7.17 -22.66 12.81
CA LYS A 105 8.07 -21.98 13.75
C LYS A 105 8.39 -20.59 13.24
N MET A 106 8.09 -19.60 14.06
CA MET A 106 8.26 -18.18 13.75
C MET A 106 9.08 -17.49 14.84
N ARG A 107 9.78 -16.41 14.50
CA ARG A 107 10.26 -15.46 15.50
C ARG A 107 9.05 -14.74 16.09
N GLU A 108 8.94 -14.69 17.41
CA GLU A 108 7.88 -13.92 18.05
C GLU A 108 8.16 -12.42 17.88
N LEU A 109 7.15 -11.68 17.42
CA LEU A 109 7.22 -10.22 17.32
C LEU A 109 6.46 -9.58 18.46
N LYS A 110 6.96 -8.46 18.98
CA LYS A 110 6.29 -7.73 20.05
C LYS A 110 4.98 -7.14 19.54
N ARG A 111 3.93 -7.24 20.36
CA ARG A 111 2.59 -6.74 20.00
C ARG A 111 2.57 -5.23 19.74
N ASP A 112 3.35 -4.46 20.48
CA ASP A 112 3.45 -3.00 20.35
C ASP A 112 4.15 -2.55 19.06
N TRP A 113 4.77 -3.46 18.31
CA TRP A 113 5.29 -3.20 16.97
C TRP A 113 4.21 -3.20 15.88
N ARG A 114 2.98 -3.64 16.19
CA ARG A 114 1.88 -3.65 15.22
C ARG A 114 1.57 -2.25 14.71
N LEU A 115 1.48 -2.11 13.39
CA LEU A 115 1.29 -0.83 12.73
C LEU A 115 -0.02 -0.14 13.13
N ASP A 116 -1.12 -0.88 13.31
CA ASP A 116 -2.39 -0.29 13.76
C ASP A 116 -2.29 0.35 15.16
N LEU A 117 -1.48 -0.23 16.05
CA LEU A 117 -1.26 0.30 17.40
C LEU A 117 -0.31 1.51 17.35
N LEU A 118 0.78 1.41 16.59
CA LEU A 118 1.74 2.51 16.42
C LEU A 118 1.10 3.76 15.80
N LEU A 119 0.22 3.59 14.82
CA LEU A 119 -0.55 4.69 14.23
C LEU A 119 -1.48 5.35 15.26
N LYS A 120 -2.20 4.54 16.03
CA LYS A 120 -3.12 5.03 17.07
C LYS A 120 -2.41 5.88 18.13
N GLU A 121 -1.23 5.44 18.56
CA GLU A 121 -0.41 6.16 19.53
C GLU A 121 0.43 7.30 18.91
N ARG A 122 0.37 7.48 17.57
CA ARG A 122 1.18 8.45 16.79
C ARG A 122 2.68 8.29 16.99
N LEU A 123 3.13 7.04 17.15
CA LEU A 123 4.53 6.69 17.41
C LEU A 123 5.32 6.34 16.15
N ILE A 124 4.71 6.45 14.97
CA ILE A 124 5.35 6.06 13.71
C ILE A 124 5.88 7.28 12.93
N PRO A 125 7.17 7.29 12.55
CA PRO A 125 7.70 8.28 11.63
C PRO A 125 7.01 8.19 10.26
N SER A 126 6.77 9.33 9.63
CA SER A 126 6.09 9.40 8.33
C SER A 126 6.82 8.61 7.24
N GLN A 127 8.14 8.52 7.32
CA GLN A 127 8.99 7.75 6.39
C GLN A 127 8.65 6.27 6.36
N VAL A 128 8.08 5.71 7.43
CA VAL A 128 7.73 4.28 7.47
C VAL A 128 6.64 3.94 6.45
N MET A 129 5.68 4.84 6.21
CA MET A 129 4.68 4.66 5.15
C MET A 129 5.30 4.70 3.75
N GLU A 130 6.34 5.52 3.55
CA GLU A 130 7.08 5.56 2.29
C GLU A 130 7.84 4.24 2.07
N LEU A 131 8.55 3.76 3.09
CA LEU A 131 9.24 2.46 3.06
C LEU A 131 8.28 1.30 2.79
N LEU A 132 7.09 1.33 3.39
CA LEU A 132 6.05 0.33 3.17
C LEU A 132 5.55 0.34 1.72
N GLY A 133 5.26 1.53 1.16
CA GLY A 133 4.86 1.67 -0.24
C GLY A 133 5.91 1.14 -1.21
N GLN A 134 7.18 1.49 -0.97
CA GLN A 134 8.31 0.99 -1.75
C GLN A 134 8.46 -0.54 -1.64
N ARG A 135 8.38 -1.09 -0.43
CA ARG A 135 8.53 -2.54 -0.18
C ARG A 135 7.44 -3.34 -0.89
N ILE A 136 6.18 -2.87 -0.85
CA ILE A 136 5.06 -3.53 -1.52
C ILE A 136 5.16 -3.40 -3.05
N ALA A 137 5.60 -2.27 -3.58
CA ALA A 137 5.83 -2.12 -5.02
C ALA A 137 6.89 -3.09 -5.54
N LEU A 138 8.02 -3.22 -4.83
CA LEU A 138 9.07 -4.19 -5.17
C LEU A 138 8.58 -5.63 -5.07
N PHE A 139 7.85 -5.95 -3.99
CA PHE A 139 7.23 -7.27 -3.84
C PHE A 139 6.30 -7.61 -5.01
N HIS A 140 5.44 -6.70 -5.44
CA HIS A 140 4.53 -6.92 -6.57
C HIS A 140 5.26 -7.07 -7.92
N GLN A 141 6.41 -6.41 -8.12
CA GLN A 141 7.24 -6.59 -9.31
C GLN A 141 7.88 -7.99 -9.37
N GLU A 142 8.26 -8.54 -8.22
CA GLU A 142 8.92 -9.84 -8.08
C GLU A 142 7.94 -11.01 -7.88
N ALA A 143 6.70 -10.73 -7.46
CA ALA A 143 5.68 -11.74 -7.19
C ALA A 143 5.38 -12.59 -8.43
N GLU A 144 5.13 -13.88 -8.21
CA GLU A 144 4.91 -14.84 -9.28
C GLU A 144 3.71 -14.46 -10.15
N THR A 145 3.87 -14.66 -11.47
CA THR A 145 2.79 -14.56 -12.44
C THR A 145 3.02 -15.56 -13.57
N ASN A 146 1.95 -16.14 -14.08
CA ASN A 146 1.94 -17.08 -15.19
C ASN A 146 0.50 -17.16 -15.72
N THR A 147 0.26 -17.89 -16.81
CA THR A 147 -1.09 -18.00 -17.42
C THR A 147 -2.16 -18.47 -16.42
N TYR A 148 -1.81 -19.36 -15.48
CA TYR A 148 -2.74 -19.81 -14.44
C TYR A 148 -3.09 -18.68 -13.47
N ILE A 149 -2.10 -17.98 -12.90
CA ILE A 149 -2.30 -16.85 -11.99
C ILE A 149 -3.05 -15.72 -12.71
N SER A 150 -2.66 -15.39 -13.94
CA SER A 150 -3.29 -14.33 -14.74
C SER A 150 -4.78 -14.57 -14.99
N SER A 151 -5.20 -15.84 -15.10
CA SER A 151 -6.61 -16.17 -15.27
C SER A 151 -7.49 -15.71 -14.11
N PHE A 152 -6.95 -15.48 -12.91
CA PHE A 152 -7.71 -14.96 -11.76
C PHE A 152 -8.12 -13.49 -11.90
N GLY A 153 -7.49 -12.74 -12.80
CA GLY A 153 -7.93 -11.39 -13.17
C GLY A 153 -9.04 -11.37 -14.22
N GLU A 154 -9.45 -12.51 -14.77
CA GLU A 154 -10.58 -12.59 -15.69
C GLU A 154 -11.86 -12.10 -15.00
N LEU A 155 -12.63 -11.31 -15.74
CA LEU A 155 -13.84 -10.65 -15.23
C LEU A 155 -14.82 -11.62 -14.56
N GLU A 156 -14.99 -12.81 -15.12
CA GLU A 156 -15.89 -13.82 -14.55
C GLU A 156 -15.42 -14.28 -13.17
N LYS A 157 -14.12 -14.52 -12.96
CA LYS A 157 -13.60 -14.92 -11.64
C LYS A 157 -13.69 -13.79 -10.62
N VAL A 158 -13.39 -12.55 -11.04
CA VAL A 158 -13.59 -11.37 -10.19
C VAL A 158 -15.08 -11.19 -9.82
N ARG A 159 -15.97 -11.41 -10.78
CA ARG A 159 -17.43 -11.36 -10.59
C ARG A 159 -17.91 -12.40 -9.58
N VAL A 160 -17.37 -13.62 -9.59
CA VAL A 160 -17.73 -14.65 -8.59
C VAL A 160 -17.37 -14.19 -7.18
N ASN A 161 -16.14 -13.68 -6.95
CA ASN A 161 -15.73 -13.17 -5.63
C ASN A 161 -16.71 -12.09 -5.12
N ILE A 162 -17.12 -11.18 -6.00
CA ILE A 162 -18.05 -10.10 -5.66
C ILE A 162 -19.45 -10.64 -5.37
N LYS A 163 -19.95 -11.54 -6.22
CA LYS A 163 -21.27 -12.15 -6.05
C LYS A 163 -21.37 -12.89 -4.73
N GLU A 164 -20.37 -13.71 -4.39
CA GLU A 164 -20.34 -14.45 -3.12
C GLU A 164 -20.43 -13.50 -1.90
N ASN A 165 -19.77 -12.35 -1.93
CA ASN A 165 -19.88 -11.36 -0.87
C ASN A 165 -21.33 -10.86 -0.71
N PHE A 166 -21.99 -10.52 -1.81
CA PHE A 166 -23.37 -10.02 -1.78
C PHE A 166 -24.37 -11.10 -1.39
N ASP A 167 -24.24 -12.33 -1.90
CA ASP A 167 -25.13 -13.44 -1.56
C ASP A 167 -25.04 -13.76 -0.06
N GLN A 168 -23.81 -13.85 0.48
CA GLN A 168 -23.55 -14.21 1.88
C GLN A 168 -24.02 -13.13 2.89
N THR A 169 -24.22 -11.90 2.42
CA THR A 169 -24.64 -10.77 3.26
C THR A 169 -26.13 -10.46 3.19
N GLU A 170 -26.91 -11.17 2.36
CA GLU A 170 -28.36 -10.94 2.26
C GLU A 170 -29.08 -11.07 3.60
N GLN A 171 -28.64 -12.01 4.44
CA GLN A 171 -29.19 -12.22 5.79
C GLN A 171 -28.90 -11.08 6.78
N PHE A 172 -27.94 -10.20 6.48
CA PHE A 172 -27.55 -9.08 7.35
C PHE A 172 -28.11 -7.74 6.89
N ILE A 173 -28.92 -7.73 5.82
CA ILE A 173 -29.60 -6.53 5.35
C ILE A 173 -30.55 -6.03 6.45
N ASP A 174 -30.49 -4.72 6.68
CA ASP A 174 -31.18 -3.98 7.74
C ASP A 174 -30.78 -4.39 9.18
N LEU A 175 -29.75 -5.23 9.34
CA LEU A 175 -29.06 -5.50 10.61
C LEU A 175 -27.73 -4.73 10.68
N THR A 176 -26.80 -5.00 9.77
CA THR A 176 -25.49 -4.34 9.71
C THR A 176 -25.31 -3.46 8.48
N ILE A 177 -26.11 -3.67 7.43
CA ILE A 177 -26.10 -2.86 6.21
C ILE A 177 -27.52 -2.43 5.83
N PRO A 178 -27.82 -1.12 5.72
CA PRO A 178 -29.10 -0.66 5.20
C PRO A 178 -29.35 -1.18 3.77
N ARG A 179 -30.57 -1.62 3.46
CA ARG A 179 -30.93 -2.13 2.12
C ARG A 179 -30.49 -1.23 0.97
N ILE A 180 -30.72 0.08 1.10
CA ILE A 180 -30.35 1.05 0.07
C ILE A 180 -28.83 1.08 -0.20
N TRP A 181 -27.99 0.87 0.82
CA TRP A 181 -26.54 0.80 0.63
C TRP A 181 -26.14 -0.50 -0.05
N TYR A 182 -26.75 -1.62 0.37
CA TYR A 182 -26.52 -2.93 -0.27
C TYR A 182 -26.82 -2.86 -1.77
N ASP A 183 -28.00 -2.37 -2.15
CA ASP A 183 -28.44 -2.31 -3.55
C ASP A 183 -27.52 -1.37 -4.38
N LEU A 184 -27.19 -0.19 -3.86
CA LEU A 184 -26.30 0.76 -4.57
C LEU A 184 -24.86 0.25 -4.72
N LEU A 185 -24.31 -0.41 -3.69
CA LEU A 185 -22.99 -1.02 -3.75
C LEU A 185 -22.96 -2.18 -4.74
N LYS A 186 -24.01 -3.01 -4.76
CA LYS A 186 -24.18 -4.11 -5.70
C LYS A 186 -24.24 -3.62 -7.14
N ASP A 187 -25.10 -2.64 -7.40
CA ASP A 187 -25.26 -2.03 -8.73
C ASP A 187 -23.97 -1.39 -9.22
N TYR A 188 -23.27 -0.64 -8.36
CA TYR A 188 -21.98 -0.06 -8.69
C TYR A 188 -20.93 -1.14 -9.02
N SER A 189 -20.78 -2.16 -8.17
CA SER A 189 -19.76 -3.19 -8.37
C SER A 189 -19.96 -3.97 -9.67
N PHE A 190 -21.19 -4.40 -9.97
CA PHE A 190 -21.48 -5.11 -11.21
C PHE A 190 -21.48 -4.19 -12.44
N GLY A 191 -21.93 -2.94 -12.29
CA GLY A 191 -21.83 -1.91 -13.34
C GLY A 191 -20.38 -1.62 -13.71
N PHE A 192 -19.50 -1.44 -12.73
CA PHE A 192 -18.08 -1.19 -12.95
C PHE A 192 -17.41 -2.34 -13.73
N LEU A 193 -17.66 -3.60 -13.35
CA LEU A 193 -17.15 -4.75 -14.10
C LEU A 193 -17.64 -4.79 -15.55
N ARG A 194 -18.89 -4.37 -15.79
CA ARG A 194 -19.47 -4.31 -17.14
C ARG A 194 -18.88 -3.17 -17.97
N ASP A 195 -18.65 -2.01 -17.35
CA ASP A 195 -18.28 -0.78 -18.05
C ASP A 195 -16.76 -0.65 -18.23
N GLN A 196 -15.95 -1.27 -17.35
CA GLN A 196 -14.48 -1.20 -17.37
C GLN A 196 -13.81 -2.48 -17.88
N ARG A 197 -14.48 -3.26 -18.74
CA ARG A 197 -13.97 -4.54 -19.24
C ARG A 197 -12.57 -4.45 -19.85
N ASP A 198 -12.36 -3.45 -20.69
CA ASP A 198 -11.08 -3.22 -21.38
C ASP A 198 -9.94 -2.94 -20.40
N LEU A 199 -10.24 -2.28 -19.28
CA LEU A 199 -9.27 -2.05 -18.22
C LEU A 199 -8.84 -3.38 -17.58
N PHE A 200 -9.78 -4.25 -17.19
CA PHE A 200 -9.42 -5.57 -16.63
C PHE A 200 -8.64 -6.42 -17.63
N PHE A 201 -9.03 -6.44 -18.92
CA PHE A 201 -8.26 -7.13 -19.96
C PHE A 201 -6.85 -6.56 -20.11
N LYS A 202 -6.71 -5.23 -20.08
CA LYS A 202 -5.40 -4.56 -20.09
C LYS A 202 -4.54 -5.02 -18.91
N ARG A 203 -5.10 -5.05 -17.69
CA ARG A 203 -4.38 -5.47 -16.48
C ARG A 203 -3.88 -6.92 -16.55
N VAL A 204 -4.73 -7.84 -17.02
CA VAL A 204 -4.35 -9.24 -17.24
C VAL A 204 -3.22 -9.34 -18.26
N ARG A 205 -3.37 -8.66 -19.41
CA ARG A 205 -2.38 -8.68 -20.49
C ARG A 205 -1.02 -8.10 -20.09
N GLU A 206 -1.03 -7.05 -19.28
CA GLU A 206 0.19 -6.37 -18.82
C GLU A 206 0.80 -7.02 -17.56
N GLY A 207 0.26 -8.16 -17.12
CA GLY A 207 0.84 -8.97 -16.06
C GLY A 207 0.69 -8.35 -14.67
N PHE A 208 -0.40 -7.62 -14.41
CA PHE A 208 -0.69 -7.04 -13.09
C PHE A 208 -1.39 -8.00 -12.13
N ILE A 209 -1.77 -9.18 -12.62
CA ILE A 209 -2.33 -10.25 -11.79
C ILE A 209 -1.17 -11.09 -11.27
N ARG A 210 -0.94 -11.01 -9.96
CA ARG A 210 0.22 -11.62 -9.28
C ARG A 210 -0.24 -12.50 -8.13
N GLU A 211 0.62 -13.41 -7.69
CA GLU A 211 0.49 -14.04 -6.37
C GLU A 211 0.89 -13.05 -5.27
N GLY A 212 -0.01 -12.11 -5.00
CA GLY A 212 0.15 -11.05 -4.01
C GLY A 212 0.01 -11.54 -2.56
N HIS A 213 -0.37 -10.61 -1.68
CA HIS A 213 -0.56 -10.85 -0.25
C HIS A 213 -1.96 -11.39 0.05
N GLY A 214 -2.99 -10.75 -0.50
CA GLY A 214 -4.40 -11.14 -0.33
C GLY A 214 -5.08 -10.55 0.91
N ASP A 215 -4.31 -10.32 1.99
CA ASP A 215 -4.80 -9.75 3.27
C ASP A 215 -3.96 -8.57 3.80
N LEU A 216 -3.58 -7.64 2.92
CA LEU A 216 -2.65 -6.55 3.28
C LEU A 216 -3.37 -5.43 4.05
N HIS A 217 -3.34 -5.49 5.39
CA HIS A 217 -3.91 -4.48 6.28
C HIS A 217 -3.01 -4.21 7.50
N THR A 218 -3.27 -3.13 8.24
CA THR A 218 -2.31 -2.61 9.25
C THR A 218 -2.05 -3.57 10.41
N GLU A 219 -2.99 -4.44 10.75
CA GLU A 219 -2.78 -5.44 11.82
C GLU A 219 -1.80 -6.57 11.43
N ASN A 220 -1.56 -6.75 10.13
CA ASN A 220 -0.63 -7.75 9.59
C ASN A 220 0.77 -7.15 9.32
N ILE A 221 1.01 -5.90 9.74
CA ILE A 221 2.24 -5.17 9.48
C ILE A 221 2.86 -4.76 10.82
N TYR A 222 4.16 -4.98 10.96
CA TYR A 222 4.93 -4.71 12.18
C TYR A 222 6.15 -3.85 11.84
N TRP A 223 6.51 -2.94 12.74
CA TRP A 223 7.72 -2.13 12.65
C TRP A 223 8.45 -2.13 14.00
N ASP A 224 9.70 -2.58 14.00
CA ASP A 224 10.50 -2.71 15.23
C ASP A 224 11.35 -1.47 15.57
N GLY A 225 11.23 -0.40 14.78
CA GLY A 225 12.08 0.80 14.85
C GLY A 225 13.07 0.88 13.68
N GLU A 226 13.39 -0.24 13.04
CA GLU A 226 14.38 -0.31 11.96
C GLU A 226 13.83 -0.98 10.70
N LYS A 227 13.07 -2.07 10.86
CA LYS A 227 12.61 -2.94 9.78
C LYS A 227 11.10 -3.16 9.80
N LEU A 228 10.55 -3.33 8.60
CA LEU A 228 9.15 -3.71 8.38
C LEU A 228 9.03 -5.23 8.26
N TYR A 229 8.03 -5.79 8.94
CA TYR A 229 7.60 -7.17 8.77
C TYR A 229 6.13 -7.19 8.34
N ILE A 230 5.80 -8.01 7.36
CA ILE A 230 4.46 -8.12 6.77
C ILE A 230 4.11 -9.62 6.77
N LEU A 231 3.04 -9.95 7.48
CA LEU A 231 2.69 -11.30 7.88
C LEU A 231 1.31 -11.71 7.32
N ASP A 232 0.95 -12.98 7.48
CA ASP A 232 -0.38 -13.51 7.18
C ASP A 232 -0.86 -13.31 5.72
N CYS A 233 0.03 -13.56 4.75
CA CYS A 233 -0.39 -13.81 3.36
C CYS A 233 -1.37 -14.99 3.31
N ILE A 234 -2.47 -14.86 2.55
CA ILE A 234 -3.52 -15.90 2.50
C ILE A 234 -3.00 -17.17 1.82
N GLU A 235 -2.79 -18.24 2.57
CA GLU A 235 -2.28 -19.52 2.08
C GLU A 235 -3.39 -20.48 1.61
N PHE A 236 -4.59 -20.36 2.17
CA PHE A 236 -5.64 -21.39 2.01
C PHE A 236 -6.54 -21.21 0.79
N ASN A 237 -6.59 -20.02 0.17
CA ASN A 237 -7.44 -19.77 -0.98
C ASN A 237 -6.73 -18.90 -2.02
N GLU A 238 -6.40 -19.50 -3.16
CA GLU A 238 -5.72 -18.85 -4.27
C GLU A 238 -6.50 -17.66 -4.83
N ARG A 239 -7.84 -17.72 -4.90
CA ARG A 239 -8.68 -16.62 -5.43
C ARG A 239 -8.54 -15.32 -4.64
N PHE A 240 -8.04 -15.39 -3.42
CA PHE A 240 -7.85 -14.23 -2.56
C PHE A 240 -6.43 -13.65 -2.63
N ARG A 241 -5.43 -14.41 -3.12
CA ARG A 241 -4.05 -13.94 -3.30
C ARG A 241 -3.60 -13.80 -4.75
N HIS A 242 -4.20 -14.55 -5.68
CA HIS A 242 -4.02 -14.38 -7.12
C HIS A 242 -4.99 -13.30 -7.60
N GLN A 243 -4.51 -12.07 -7.65
CA GLN A 243 -5.36 -10.91 -7.93
C GLN A 243 -4.54 -9.77 -8.53
N ASP A 244 -5.24 -8.74 -8.99
CA ASP A 244 -4.61 -7.49 -9.38
C ASP A 244 -3.89 -6.86 -8.18
N ASN A 245 -2.65 -6.40 -8.40
CA ASN A 245 -1.86 -5.64 -7.41
C ASN A 245 -2.66 -4.45 -6.80
N ALA A 246 -3.58 -3.87 -7.58
CA ALA A 246 -4.50 -2.82 -7.13
C ALA A 246 -5.35 -3.23 -5.93
N SER A 247 -5.68 -4.51 -5.79
CA SER A 247 -6.50 -5.01 -4.69
C SER A 247 -5.75 -5.02 -3.35
N ASP A 248 -4.46 -5.35 -3.34
CA ASP A 248 -3.63 -5.27 -2.12
C ASP A 248 -3.40 -3.81 -1.71
N VAL A 249 -3.06 -2.93 -2.68
CA VAL A 249 -2.91 -1.48 -2.44
C VAL A 249 -4.22 -0.88 -1.92
N ALA A 250 -5.36 -1.25 -2.52
CA ALA A 250 -6.67 -0.79 -2.09
C ALA A 250 -7.04 -1.29 -0.69
N PHE A 251 -6.62 -2.50 -0.31
CA PHE A 251 -6.91 -3.02 1.02
C PHE A 251 -6.19 -2.17 2.09
N LEU A 252 -4.89 -1.97 1.96
CA LEU A 252 -4.14 -1.21 2.97
C LEU A 252 -4.58 0.26 3.02
N THR A 253 -4.79 0.89 1.86
CA THR A 253 -5.28 2.29 1.82
C THR A 253 -6.69 2.43 2.39
N MET A 254 -7.59 1.48 2.12
CA MET A 254 -8.92 1.44 2.73
C MET A 254 -8.83 1.25 4.24
N ASP A 255 -7.95 0.36 4.70
CA ASP A 255 -7.80 0.06 6.12
C ASP A 255 -7.22 1.22 6.93
N LEU A 256 -6.27 1.96 6.35
CA LEU A 256 -5.76 3.22 6.91
C LEU A 256 -6.86 4.28 7.01
N GLU A 257 -7.65 4.44 5.95
CA GLU A 257 -8.78 5.40 5.91
C GLU A 257 -9.90 5.03 6.88
N ALA A 258 -10.23 3.74 7.02
CA ALA A 258 -11.19 3.25 7.99
C ALA A 258 -10.80 3.60 9.44
N LYS A 259 -9.49 3.75 9.69
CA LYS A 259 -8.91 4.10 10.99
C LYS A 259 -8.61 5.60 11.14
N GLY A 260 -8.93 6.44 10.14
CA GLY A 260 -8.71 7.89 10.18
C GLY A 260 -7.27 8.34 9.90
N PHE A 261 -6.50 7.53 9.17
CA PHE A 261 -5.12 7.81 8.77
C PHE A 261 -5.02 8.11 7.26
N GLU A 262 -5.82 9.06 6.77
CA GLU A 262 -5.88 9.41 5.35
C GLU A 262 -4.54 9.92 4.82
N LYS A 263 -3.81 10.73 5.59
CA LYS A 263 -2.49 11.26 5.18
C LYS A 263 -1.49 10.13 4.97
N ASP A 264 -1.50 9.12 5.84
CA ASP A 264 -0.65 7.94 5.74
C ASP A 264 -1.04 7.05 4.55
N SER A 265 -2.35 6.91 4.28
CA SER A 265 -2.87 6.24 3.08
C SER A 265 -2.30 6.87 1.79
N TRP A 266 -2.33 8.20 1.69
CA TRP A 266 -1.75 8.91 0.53
C TRP A 266 -0.24 8.82 0.46
N ARG A 267 0.46 8.80 1.60
CA ARG A 267 1.92 8.65 1.65
C ARG A 267 2.33 7.28 1.13
N PHE A 268 1.69 6.22 1.62
CA PHE A 268 1.87 4.85 1.13
C PHE A 268 1.58 4.74 -0.37
N LEU A 269 0.42 5.25 -0.82
CA LEU A 269 0.01 5.16 -2.22
C LEU A 269 1.01 5.87 -3.15
N ASN A 270 1.43 7.09 -2.81
CA ASN A 270 2.37 7.84 -3.65
C ASN A 270 3.75 7.18 -3.70
N ALA A 271 4.23 6.61 -2.58
CA ALA A 271 5.48 5.85 -2.59
C ALA A 271 5.37 4.56 -3.43
N TYR A 272 4.23 3.87 -3.38
CA TYR A 272 3.97 2.71 -4.24
C TYR A 272 3.98 3.10 -5.73
N LEU A 273 3.27 4.17 -6.11
CA LEU A 273 3.19 4.66 -7.49
C LEU A 273 4.55 5.12 -8.01
N GLU A 274 5.36 5.77 -7.16
CA GLU A 274 6.70 6.22 -7.51
C GLU A 274 7.64 5.06 -7.91
N ILE A 275 7.55 3.92 -7.22
CA ILE A 275 8.39 2.75 -7.50
C ILE A 275 7.81 1.87 -8.61
N SER A 276 6.50 1.69 -8.63
CA SER A 276 5.84 0.80 -9.59
C SER A 276 5.64 1.42 -10.96
N GLY A 277 5.47 2.75 -11.05
CA GLY A 277 5.01 3.44 -12.25
C GLY A 277 3.56 3.11 -12.64
N ASP A 278 2.82 2.38 -11.80
CA ASP A 278 1.48 1.86 -12.11
C ASP A 278 0.38 2.88 -11.81
N PHE A 279 0.34 3.98 -12.57
CA PHE A 279 -0.70 5.00 -12.40
C PHE A 279 -2.09 4.53 -12.83
N ASP A 280 -2.20 3.52 -13.71
CA ASP A 280 -3.50 2.96 -14.12
C ASP A 280 -4.23 2.25 -12.98
N LEU A 281 -3.52 1.83 -11.92
CA LEU A 281 -4.12 1.33 -10.68
C LEU A 281 -5.17 2.28 -10.10
N LEU A 282 -5.00 3.60 -10.27
CA LEU A 282 -5.90 4.63 -9.74
C LEU A 282 -7.33 4.51 -10.29
N LYS A 283 -7.49 3.96 -11.50
CA LYS A 283 -8.78 3.64 -12.14
C LYS A 283 -9.53 2.53 -11.40
N LEU A 284 -8.79 1.60 -10.78
CA LEU A 284 -9.33 0.46 -10.04
C LEU A 284 -9.42 0.72 -8.53
N LEU A 285 -8.70 1.72 -8.01
CA LEU A 285 -8.54 1.96 -6.58
C LEU A 285 -9.89 2.12 -5.86
N LYS A 286 -10.80 2.94 -6.38
CA LYS A 286 -12.14 3.11 -5.79
C LYS A 286 -12.92 1.79 -5.77
N PHE A 287 -12.89 1.04 -6.87
CA PHE A 287 -13.58 -0.24 -6.98
C PHE A 287 -13.08 -1.25 -5.96
N TYR A 288 -11.75 -1.42 -5.85
CA TYR A 288 -11.19 -2.36 -4.88
C TYR A 288 -11.31 -1.89 -3.44
N LYS A 289 -11.27 -0.58 -3.16
CA LYS A 289 -11.55 -0.05 -1.80
C LYS A 289 -12.96 -0.38 -1.35
N ILE A 290 -13.95 -0.20 -2.23
CA ILE A 290 -15.34 -0.60 -1.97
C ILE A 290 -15.43 -2.10 -1.72
N TYR A 291 -14.82 -2.91 -2.60
CA TYR A 291 -14.78 -4.36 -2.44
C TYR A 291 -14.17 -4.78 -1.08
N ARG A 292 -13.03 -4.22 -0.70
CA ARG A 292 -12.33 -4.56 0.54
C ARG A 292 -13.06 -4.08 1.79
N ALA A 293 -13.62 -2.86 1.77
CA ALA A 293 -14.48 -2.37 2.85
C ALA A 293 -15.72 -3.29 3.02
N TYR A 294 -16.35 -3.70 1.91
CA TYR A 294 -17.47 -4.64 1.95
C TYR A 294 -17.07 -6.00 2.53
N VAL A 295 -15.92 -6.55 2.14
CA VAL A 295 -15.39 -7.80 2.70
C VAL A 295 -15.20 -7.69 4.22
N ARG A 296 -14.63 -6.58 4.73
CA ARG A 296 -14.49 -6.36 6.17
C ARG A 296 -15.84 -6.26 6.87
N GLY A 297 -16.79 -5.50 6.30
CA GLY A 297 -18.17 -5.42 6.81
C GLY A 297 -18.85 -6.79 6.89
N LYS A 298 -18.67 -7.63 5.86
CA LYS A 298 -19.16 -9.03 5.86
C LYS A 298 -18.53 -9.85 6.97
N ILE A 299 -17.20 -9.82 7.10
CA ILE A 299 -16.48 -10.61 8.11
C ILE A 299 -16.93 -10.22 9.53
N GLU A 300 -17.08 -8.93 9.80
CA GLU A 300 -17.60 -8.47 11.10
C GLU A 300 -19.07 -8.87 11.30
N SER A 301 -19.90 -8.86 10.24
CA SER A 301 -21.29 -9.33 10.35
C SER A 301 -21.40 -10.82 10.73
N PHE A 302 -20.45 -11.66 10.32
CA PHE A 302 -20.42 -13.06 10.76
C PHE A 302 -20.10 -13.24 12.24
N LYS A 303 -19.58 -12.21 12.92
CA LYS A 303 -19.19 -12.26 14.34
C LYS A 303 -20.26 -11.75 15.30
N LEU A 304 -21.45 -11.36 14.82
CA LEU A 304 -22.50 -10.75 15.65
C LEU A 304 -22.88 -11.55 16.91
N THR A 305 -22.82 -12.88 16.86
CA THR A 305 -23.15 -13.74 17.99
C THR A 305 -21.98 -13.94 18.97
N MET A 306 -20.78 -13.49 18.61
CA MET A 306 -19.52 -13.75 19.33
C MET A 306 -18.82 -12.48 19.84
N ASP A 307 -19.03 -11.33 19.19
CA ASP A 307 -18.45 -10.03 19.55
C ASP A 307 -19.55 -8.96 19.65
N GLN A 308 -19.66 -8.33 20.82
CA GLN A 308 -20.65 -7.28 21.09
C GLN A 308 -20.42 -6.00 20.25
N GLU A 309 -19.18 -5.78 19.78
CA GLU A 309 -18.84 -4.62 18.93
C GLU A 309 -18.97 -4.93 17.43
N ALA A 310 -19.20 -6.19 17.05
CA ALA A 310 -19.22 -6.63 15.66
C ALA A 310 -20.22 -5.85 14.80
N GLU A 311 -21.40 -5.51 15.35
CA GLU A 311 -22.42 -4.77 14.63
C GLU A 311 -21.93 -3.36 14.26
N SER A 312 -21.34 -2.66 15.23
CA SER A 312 -20.77 -1.32 15.03
C SER A 312 -19.62 -1.34 14.03
N LYS A 313 -18.69 -2.30 14.17
CA LYS A 313 -17.58 -2.49 13.23
C LYS A 313 -18.06 -2.78 11.81
N ALA A 314 -19.04 -3.68 11.66
CA ALA A 314 -19.63 -4.00 10.37
C ALA A 314 -20.27 -2.77 9.72
N ARG A 315 -21.09 -2.04 10.47
CA ARG A 315 -21.75 -0.80 10.01
C ARG A 315 -20.74 0.25 9.54
N ASN A 316 -19.65 0.46 10.30
CA ASN A 316 -18.60 1.42 9.93
C ASN A 316 -17.94 1.06 8.59
N TYR A 317 -17.65 -0.22 8.35
CA TYR A 317 -17.08 -0.65 7.08
C TYR A 317 -18.05 -0.53 5.90
N PHE A 318 -19.34 -0.85 6.09
CA PHE A 318 -20.34 -0.64 5.04
C PHE A 318 -20.60 0.85 4.77
N GLU A 319 -20.57 1.69 5.80
CA GLU A 319 -20.63 3.13 5.66
C GLU A 319 -19.42 3.67 4.88
N LEU A 320 -18.21 3.20 5.19
CA LEU A 320 -17.01 3.55 4.44
C LEU A 320 -17.13 3.17 2.96
N ALA A 321 -17.57 1.93 2.67
CA ALA A 321 -17.82 1.47 1.31
C ALA A 321 -18.81 2.39 0.58
N PHE A 322 -19.92 2.74 1.24
CA PHE A 322 -20.92 3.66 0.69
C PHE A 322 -20.38 5.08 0.51
N ASN A 323 -19.55 5.57 1.41
CA ASN A 323 -18.94 6.89 1.32
C ASN A 323 -18.00 7.00 0.12
N TYR A 324 -17.27 5.95 -0.24
CA TYR A 324 -16.48 5.93 -1.48
C TYR A 324 -17.33 6.14 -2.75
N LEU A 325 -18.61 5.73 -2.75
CA LEU A 325 -19.52 6.04 -3.88
C LEU A 325 -19.79 7.54 -4.00
N LYS A 326 -19.89 8.24 -2.86
CA LYS A 326 -20.25 9.67 -2.77
C LYS A 326 -19.09 10.62 -3.04
N ILE A 327 -17.84 10.20 -2.82
CA ILE A 327 -16.68 11.07 -2.97
C ILE A 327 -16.65 11.63 -4.40
N LYS A 328 -16.83 12.95 -4.51
CA LYS A 328 -16.59 13.73 -5.72
C LYS A 328 -15.29 14.49 -5.53
N ARG A 329 -14.23 14.02 -6.18
CA ARG A 329 -12.96 14.75 -6.18
C ARG A 329 -13.04 15.91 -7.18
N LYS A 330 -12.55 17.07 -6.78
CA LYS A 330 -12.32 18.21 -7.67
C LYS A 330 -10.84 18.18 -8.06
N PRO A 331 -10.49 17.81 -9.30
CA PRO A 331 -9.08 17.82 -9.71
C PRO A 331 -8.55 19.26 -9.75
N PHE A 332 -7.30 19.41 -9.35
CA PHE A 332 -6.49 20.62 -9.51
C PHE A 332 -5.05 20.17 -9.82
N LEU A 333 -4.24 21.10 -10.32
CA LEU A 333 -2.86 20.83 -10.73
C LEU A 333 -1.87 21.70 -9.96
N LEU A 334 -0.96 21.08 -9.24
CA LEU A 334 0.21 21.76 -8.66
C LEU A 334 1.46 21.37 -9.43
N ALA A 335 2.41 22.29 -9.55
CA ALA A 335 3.75 21.98 -10.02
C ALA A 335 4.79 22.68 -9.15
N THR A 336 5.85 21.99 -8.76
CA THR A 336 6.98 22.63 -8.06
C THR A 336 7.86 23.40 -9.05
N CYS A 337 8.59 24.40 -8.58
CA CYS A 337 9.54 25.16 -9.38
C CYS A 337 10.71 25.62 -8.48
N GLY A 338 11.95 25.42 -8.93
CA GLY A 338 13.13 25.80 -8.15
C GLY A 338 14.34 24.88 -8.31
N LEU A 339 15.46 25.32 -7.76
CA LEU A 339 16.79 24.69 -7.89
C LEU A 339 16.90 23.35 -7.14
N ILE A 340 17.83 22.48 -7.51
CA ILE A 340 18.12 21.27 -6.74
C ILE A 340 18.47 21.64 -5.29
N GLY A 341 18.03 20.86 -4.30
CA GLY A 341 18.25 21.17 -2.88
C GLY A 341 17.30 22.21 -2.27
N SER A 342 16.44 22.88 -3.06
CA SER A 342 15.54 23.93 -2.56
C SER A 342 14.32 23.44 -1.76
N GLY A 343 14.21 22.15 -1.45
CA GLY A 343 13.10 21.59 -0.68
C GLY A 343 11.81 21.27 -1.46
N LYS A 344 11.80 21.39 -2.79
CA LYS A 344 10.63 21.08 -3.65
C LYS A 344 10.01 19.71 -3.37
N THR A 345 10.84 18.67 -3.37
CA THR A 345 10.37 17.30 -3.22
C THR A 345 9.77 17.06 -1.83
N THR A 346 10.41 17.58 -0.78
CA THR A 346 9.85 17.54 0.58
C THR A 346 8.49 18.24 0.62
N LEU A 347 8.41 19.43 0.05
CA LEU A 347 7.16 20.18 -0.05
C LEU A 347 6.07 19.42 -0.82
N ALA A 348 6.40 18.86 -1.99
CA ALA A 348 5.46 18.13 -2.82
C ALA A 348 4.94 16.86 -2.14
N LYS A 349 5.80 16.11 -1.44
CA LYS A 349 5.41 14.93 -0.66
C LYS A 349 4.42 15.27 0.45
N GLU A 350 4.73 16.28 1.26
CA GLU A 350 3.84 16.69 2.36
C GLU A 350 2.50 17.23 1.84
N LEU A 351 2.53 18.05 0.79
CA LEU A 351 1.31 18.57 0.17
C LEU A 351 0.46 17.46 -0.48
N ALA A 352 1.09 16.47 -1.13
CA ALA A 352 0.37 15.36 -1.73
C ALA A 352 -0.44 14.59 -0.68
N CYS A 353 0.16 14.37 0.49
CA CYS A 353 -0.51 13.69 1.60
C CYS A 353 -1.64 14.54 2.21
N GLY A 354 -1.40 15.83 2.45
CA GLY A 354 -2.37 16.72 3.10
C GLY A 354 -3.55 17.15 2.21
N LEU A 355 -3.36 17.14 0.88
CA LEU A 355 -4.37 17.50 -0.10
C LEU A 355 -5.06 16.29 -0.74
N GLY A 356 -4.55 15.08 -0.50
CA GLY A 356 -5.03 13.86 -1.15
C GLY A 356 -4.80 13.87 -2.66
N ALA A 357 -3.57 14.20 -3.06
CA ALA A 357 -3.15 14.35 -4.44
C ALA A 357 -2.15 13.25 -4.85
N VAL A 358 -2.16 12.92 -6.13
CA VAL A 358 -1.18 12.01 -6.74
C VAL A 358 0.08 12.79 -7.09
N LEU A 359 1.23 12.29 -6.64
CA LEU A 359 2.53 12.88 -6.87
C LEU A 359 3.23 12.20 -8.06
N VAL A 360 3.63 13.00 -9.05
CA VAL A 360 4.38 12.55 -10.23
C VAL A 360 5.75 13.23 -10.21
N ARG A 361 6.81 12.45 -10.01
CA ARG A 361 8.19 12.96 -9.85
C ARG A 361 9.01 12.79 -11.11
N SER A 362 9.64 13.86 -11.57
CA SER A 362 10.47 13.85 -12.79
C SER A 362 11.62 12.85 -12.72
N ASP A 363 12.26 12.68 -11.55
CA ASP A 363 13.36 11.74 -11.38
C ASP A 363 12.92 10.27 -11.48
N SER A 364 11.77 9.93 -10.90
CA SER A 364 11.19 8.59 -11.04
C SER A 364 10.76 8.32 -12.50
N ILE A 365 9.99 9.24 -13.10
CA ILE A 365 9.51 9.09 -14.48
C ILE A 365 10.68 8.99 -15.47
N ARG A 366 11.74 9.78 -15.28
CA ARG A 366 12.96 9.73 -16.11
C ARG A 366 13.57 8.33 -16.08
N LYS A 367 13.80 7.77 -14.90
CA LYS A 367 14.42 6.45 -14.73
C LYS A 367 13.53 5.33 -15.28
N LEU A 368 12.24 5.33 -14.91
CA LEU A 368 11.28 4.35 -15.42
C LEU A 368 11.19 4.37 -16.95
N SER A 369 11.18 5.56 -17.57
CA SER A 369 11.12 5.69 -19.04
C SER A 369 12.34 5.12 -19.77
N LEU A 370 13.45 4.92 -19.05
CA LEU A 370 14.69 4.34 -19.56
C LEU A 370 14.88 2.87 -19.13
N GLY A 371 13.88 2.26 -18.47
CA GLY A 371 13.98 0.91 -17.93
C GLY A 371 14.88 0.78 -16.69
N LEU A 372 15.20 1.90 -16.03
CA LEU A 372 15.99 1.93 -14.81
C LEU A 372 15.09 1.88 -13.57
N LYS A 373 15.61 1.34 -12.47
CA LYS A 373 14.91 1.39 -11.19
C LYS A 373 14.88 2.83 -10.66
N PRO A 374 13.77 3.35 -10.10
CA PRO A 374 13.73 4.70 -9.53
C PRO A 374 14.81 4.97 -8.47
N SER A 375 15.17 3.95 -7.69
CA SER A 375 16.21 4.02 -6.67
C SER A 375 17.64 3.94 -7.20
N GLU A 376 17.84 3.67 -8.49
CA GLU A 376 19.18 3.57 -9.10
C GLU A 376 19.74 4.96 -9.38
N HIS A 377 20.94 5.26 -8.87
CA HIS A 377 21.58 6.56 -9.08
C HIS A 377 22.42 6.61 -10.35
N ARG A 378 22.30 7.72 -11.10
CA ARG A 378 23.07 8.01 -12.31
C ARG A 378 23.67 9.41 -12.25
N PHE A 379 24.92 9.50 -11.82
CA PHE A 379 25.63 10.76 -11.61
C PHE A 379 26.24 11.32 -12.91
N GLU A 380 25.39 11.58 -13.90
CA GLU A 380 25.78 12.14 -15.21
C GLU A 380 26.06 13.65 -15.14
N PRO A 381 26.96 14.21 -15.95
CA PRO A 381 27.19 15.66 -16.05
C PRO A 381 25.92 16.47 -16.36
N PHE A 382 25.95 17.78 -16.10
CA PHE A 382 24.80 18.64 -16.33
C PHE A 382 24.39 18.63 -17.82
N GLY A 383 23.14 18.25 -18.09
CA GLY A 383 22.62 18.21 -19.46
C GLY A 383 23.12 17.02 -20.30
N GLU A 384 23.68 15.99 -19.67
CA GLU A 384 24.19 14.79 -20.36
C GLU A 384 23.48 13.51 -19.90
N GLY A 385 23.71 12.40 -20.62
CA GLY A 385 23.14 11.10 -20.31
C GLY A 385 21.61 11.14 -20.15
N ILE A 386 21.13 10.69 -18.99
CA ILE A 386 19.70 10.69 -18.65
C ILE A 386 19.11 12.12 -18.48
N TYR A 387 19.96 13.14 -18.37
CA TYR A 387 19.59 14.55 -18.23
C TYR A 387 19.77 15.35 -19.54
N SER A 388 20.15 14.69 -20.64
CA SER A 388 20.22 15.33 -21.96
C SER A 388 18.92 16.02 -22.35
N SER A 389 19.01 17.07 -23.17
CA SER A 389 17.86 17.89 -23.57
C SER A 389 16.69 17.04 -24.11
N GLY A 390 17.00 16.07 -24.99
CA GLY A 390 16.00 15.17 -25.57
C GLY A 390 15.37 14.21 -24.55
N VAL A 391 16.10 13.75 -23.53
CA VAL A 391 15.54 12.91 -22.46
C VAL A 391 14.71 13.76 -21.49
N THR A 392 15.19 14.96 -21.16
CA THR A 392 14.46 15.93 -20.33
C THR A 392 13.12 16.28 -20.97
N GLU A 393 13.11 16.61 -22.27
CA GLU A 393 11.87 16.93 -22.98
C GLU A 393 10.87 15.77 -22.95
N ARG A 394 11.33 14.54 -23.24
CA ARG A 394 10.50 13.33 -23.15
C ARG A 394 9.95 13.10 -21.75
N THR A 395 10.78 13.28 -20.72
CA THR A 395 10.39 13.11 -19.31
C THR A 395 9.24 14.05 -18.94
N TYR A 396 9.37 15.35 -19.21
CA TYR A 396 8.34 16.33 -18.86
C TYR A 396 7.04 16.11 -19.66
N LYS A 397 7.13 15.73 -20.94
CA LYS A 397 5.96 15.36 -21.74
C LYS A 397 5.24 14.13 -21.15
N LEU A 398 5.99 13.10 -20.75
CA LEU A 398 5.43 11.90 -20.12
C LEU A 398 4.80 12.21 -18.76
N MET A 399 5.42 13.07 -17.93
CA MET A 399 4.82 13.51 -16.66
C MET A 399 3.46 14.17 -16.86
N VAL A 400 3.34 15.02 -17.89
CA VAL A 400 2.09 15.74 -18.22
C VAL A 400 1.06 14.78 -18.82
N GLU A 401 1.48 13.77 -19.57
CA GLU A 401 0.60 12.69 -20.05
C GLU A 401 0.06 11.84 -18.90
N ILE A 402 0.90 11.48 -17.93
CA ILE A 402 0.46 10.78 -16.71
C ILE A 402 -0.52 11.65 -15.94
N ALA A 403 -0.19 12.93 -15.71
CA ALA A 403 -1.08 13.86 -15.02
C ALA A 403 -2.43 14.01 -15.73
N ARG A 404 -2.45 14.02 -17.07
CA ARG A 404 -3.68 14.03 -17.87
C ARG A 404 -4.58 12.85 -17.54
N GLU A 405 -4.04 11.63 -17.51
CA GLU A 405 -4.82 10.44 -17.19
C GLU A 405 -5.32 10.46 -15.74
N VAL A 406 -4.46 10.86 -14.80
CA VAL A 406 -4.83 10.97 -13.39
C VAL A 406 -5.94 12.02 -13.14
N ILE A 407 -5.90 13.15 -13.87
CA ILE A 407 -6.96 14.17 -13.83
C ILE A 407 -8.27 13.64 -14.43
N LYS A 408 -8.23 12.87 -15.52
CA LYS A 408 -9.43 12.22 -16.09
C LYS A 408 -10.09 11.28 -15.08
N ASP A 409 -9.28 10.61 -14.26
CA ASP A 409 -9.75 9.74 -13.18
C ASP A 409 -10.24 10.54 -11.95
N GLY A 410 -10.21 11.88 -12.03
CA GLY A 410 -10.75 12.82 -11.05
C GLY A 410 -9.79 13.16 -9.91
N TYR A 411 -8.53 12.72 -9.96
CA TYR A 411 -7.58 12.96 -8.89
C TYR A 411 -6.88 14.32 -9.04
N PRO A 412 -6.65 15.06 -7.93
CA PRO A 412 -5.68 16.15 -7.94
C PRO A 412 -4.27 15.62 -8.18
N VAL A 413 -3.44 16.43 -8.85
CA VAL A 413 -2.07 16.03 -9.22
C VAL A 413 -1.05 17.07 -8.77
N ILE A 414 0.08 16.60 -8.27
CA ILE A 414 1.28 17.41 -8.03
C ILE A 414 2.40 16.89 -8.94
N LEU A 415 2.90 17.75 -9.81
CA LEU A 415 4.09 17.49 -10.62
C LEU A 415 5.33 18.00 -9.88
N ASP A 416 6.24 17.12 -9.50
CA ASP A 416 7.50 17.49 -8.84
C ASP A 416 8.68 17.40 -9.81
N GLY A 417 9.25 18.56 -10.11
CA GLY A 417 10.39 18.73 -11.02
C GLY A 417 11.06 20.08 -10.79
N SER A 418 12.13 20.36 -11.54
CA SER A 418 12.74 21.70 -11.47
C SER A 418 11.84 22.78 -12.05
N PHE A 419 11.08 22.45 -13.11
CA PHE A 419 10.28 23.38 -13.90
C PHE A 419 11.04 24.70 -14.19
N SER A 420 12.35 24.53 -14.40
CA SER A 420 13.35 25.60 -14.50
C SER A 420 13.30 26.34 -15.82
N LYS A 421 12.53 25.84 -16.79
CA LYS A 421 12.37 26.44 -18.13
C LYS A 421 10.91 26.82 -18.37
N LYS A 422 10.70 27.96 -19.03
CA LYS A 422 9.35 28.45 -19.37
C LYS A 422 8.52 27.40 -20.10
N TRP A 423 9.09 26.71 -21.08
CA TRP A 423 8.37 25.67 -21.84
C TRP A 423 7.85 24.53 -20.95
N GLN A 424 8.53 24.21 -19.84
CA GLN A 424 8.06 23.18 -18.89
C GLN A 424 6.83 23.66 -18.13
N ARG A 425 6.79 24.94 -17.77
CA ARG A 425 5.67 25.58 -17.08
C ARG A 425 4.49 25.82 -18.02
N ASP A 426 4.76 26.11 -19.28
CA ASP A 426 3.73 26.20 -20.32
C ASP A 426 2.95 24.88 -20.45
N LEU A 427 3.60 23.72 -20.36
CA LEU A 427 2.91 22.41 -20.35
C LEU A 427 1.89 22.28 -19.21
N VAL A 428 2.20 22.79 -18.02
CA VAL A 428 1.31 22.77 -16.85
C VAL A 428 0.09 23.64 -17.11
N ARG A 429 0.31 24.86 -17.61
CA ARG A 429 -0.76 25.81 -17.96
C ARG A 429 -1.66 25.26 -19.07
N GLU A 430 -1.08 24.65 -20.10
CA GLU A 430 -1.81 24.04 -21.20
C GLU A 430 -2.70 22.88 -20.71
N LEU A 431 -2.16 22.01 -19.85
CA LEU A 431 -2.94 20.92 -19.26
C LEU A 431 -4.11 21.44 -18.41
N SER A 432 -3.85 22.44 -17.56
CA SER A 432 -4.90 23.09 -16.77
C SER A 432 -5.98 23.71 -17.65
N SER A 433 -5.60 24.41 -18.72
CA SER A 433 -6.52 25.04 -19.66
C SER A 433 -7.37 24.00 -20.42
N GLN A 434 -6.75 22.87 -20.81
CA GLN A 434 -7.43 21.77 -21.51
C GLN A 434 -8.57 21.17 -20.68
N PHE A 435 -8.37 21.00 -19.37
CA PHE A 435 -9.37 20.42 -18.46
C PHE A 435 -10.21 21.45 -17.71
N GLN A 436 -9.92 22.74 -17.88
CA GLN A 436 -10.56 23.84 -17.15
C GLN A 436 -10.47 23.65 -15.63
N ILE A 437 -9.32 23.18 -15.15
CA ILE A 437 -9.05 22.95 -13.72
C ILE A 437 -8.13 24.03 -13.15
N PRO A 438 -8.24 24.37 -11.85
CA PRO A 438 -7.30 25.28 -11.21
C PRO A 438 -5.86 24.74 -11.24
N TYR A 439 -4.89 25.65 -11.33
CA TYR A 439 -3.48 25.30 -11.16
C TYR A 439 -2.69 26.33 -10.35
N LEU A 440 -1.58 25.89 -9.76
CA LEU A 440 -0.65 26.76 -9.03
C LEU A 440 0.79 26.23 -9.14
N LEU A 441 1.71 27.14 -9.44
CA LEU A 441 3.15 26.87 -9.41
C LEU A 441 3.71 27.21 -8.02
N LEU A 442 4.41 26.26 -7.40
CA LEU A 442 5.06 26.40 -6.10
C LEU A 442 6.54 26.72 -6.30
N HIS A 443 6.90 28.00 -6.26
CA HIS A 443 8.27 28.44 -6.45
C HIS A 443 9.04 28.46 -5.12
N THR A 444 9.89 27.46 -4.91
CA THR A 444 10.71 27.37 -3.70
C THR A 444 11.93 28.27 -3.78
N LYS A 445 12.15 29.10 -2.75
CA LYS A 445 13.34 29.92 -2.58
C LYS A 445 14.21 29.37 -1.45
N CYS A 446 15.52 29.32 -1.68
CA CYS A 446 16.51 28.85 -0.72
C CYS A 446 17.86 29.52 -1.02
N PRO A 447 18.57 30.06 -0.02
CA PRO A 447 19.92 30.63 -0.20
C PRO A 447 20.92 29.58 -0.71
N TYR A 448 21.91 30.04 -1.48
CA TYR A 448 22.91 29.18 -2.14
C TYR A 448 23.68 28.30 -1.16
N GLU A 449 24.10 28.86 -0.02
CA GLU A 449 24.87 28.14 0.99
C GLU A 449 24.07 26.95 1.55
N LEU A 450 22.77 27.15 1.78
CA LEU A 450 21.87 26.12 2.29
C LEU A 450 21.54 25.06 1.22
N LEU A 451 21.53 25.43 -0.07
CA LEU A 451 21.41 24.46 -1.16
C LEU A 451 22.59 23.50 -1.14
N LEU A 452 23.82 24.01 -1.02
CA LEU A 452 25.04 23.20 -0.97
C LEU A 452 25.06 22.25 0.24
N GLU A 453 24.67 22.74 1.41
CA GLU A 453 24.57 21.94 2.64
C GLU A 453 23.60 20.77 2.44
N ARG A 454 22.37 21.06 1.99
CA ARG A 454 21.33 20.05 1.75
C ARG A 454 21.72 19.02 0.71
N LEU A 455 22.47 19.41 -0.31
CA LEU A 455 22.93 18.49 -1.36
C LEU A 455 24.01 17.52 -0.87
N LYS A 456 24.81 17.89 0.15
CA LYS A 456 25.82 17.00 0.73
C LYS A 456 25.21 15.90 1.59
N GLU A 457 24.11 16.20 2.29
CA GLU A 457 23.45 15.27 3.22
C GLU A 457 22.28 14.51 2.59
N ARG A 458 22.08 14.65 1.27
CA ARG A 458 20.88 14.17 0.59
C ARG A 458 20.80 12.64 0.55
N GLN A 459 19.69 12.12 1.05
CA GLN A 459 19.26 10.73 0.87
C GLN A 459 17.88 10.71 0.19
N ASP A 460 17.87 10.71 -1.14
CA ASP A 460 16.66 10.76 -1.97
C ASP A 460 16.97 10.19 -3.36
N ILE A 461 15.96 9.81 -4.15
CA ILE A 461 16.18 9.18 -5.47
C ILE A 461 16.75 10.14 -6.53
N SER A 462 16.71 11.44 -6.33
CA SER A 462 17.25 12.44 -7.26
C SER A 462 18.78 12.33 -7.37
N ASP A 463 19.35 12.49 -8.58
CA ASP A 463 20.81 12.57 -8.78
C ASP A 463 21.40 13.98 -8.62
N GLY A 464 20.58 14.93 -8.14
CA GLY A 464 21.00 16.28 -7.82
C GLY A 464 22.10 16.32 -6.75
N ARG A 465 23.21 16.98 -7.09
CA ARG A 465 24.46 17.04 -6.32
C ARG A 465 25.15 18.40 -6.47
N PRO A 466 26.06 18.79 -5.55
CA PRO A 466 26.69 20.12 -5.57
C PRO A 466 27.34 20.48 -6.92
N GLU A 467 27.93 19.51 -7.61
CA GLU A 467 28.73 19.71 -8.83
C GLU A 467 27.93 20.24 -10.02
N ILE A 468 26.61 20.12 -10.00
CA ILE A 468 25.72 20.56 -11.09
C ILE A 468 24.89 21.80 -10.74
N LEU A 469 25.02 22.32 -9.51
CA LEU A 469 24.19 23.42 -9.01
C LEU A 469 24.45 24.73 -9.78
N ASP A 470 25.71 25.10 -9.98
CA ASP A 470 26.08 26.36 -10.64
C ASP A 470 25.58 26.43 -12.08
N GLU A 471 25.70 25.33 -12.83
CA GLU A 471 25.18 25.25 -14.21
C GLU A 471 23.65 25.30 -14.24
N GLN A 472 22.97 24.71 -13.25
CA GLN A 472 21.53 24.84 -13.12
C GLN A 472 21.12 26.29 -12.83
N ILE A 473 21.82 27.00 -11.94
CA ILE A 473 21.54 28.40 -11.61
C ILE A 473 21.66 29.29 -12.86
N LYS A 474 22.76 29.15 -13.63
CA LYS A 474 23.00 29.93 -14.86
C LYS A 474 21.89 29.77 -15.89
N THR A 475 21.25 28.60 -15.91
CA THR A 475 20.22 28.26 -16.90
C THR A 475 18.79 28.37 -16.35
N PHE A 476 18.60 28.69 -15.08
CA PHE A 476 17.27 28.77 -14.47
C PHE A 476 16.52 30.03 -14.93
N GLU A 477 15.32 29.85 -15.47
CA GLU A 477 14.44 30.94 -15.87
C GLU A 477 13.43 31.20 -14.74
N ILE A 478 13.54 32.37 -14.09
CA ILE A 478 12.63 32.82 -13.03
C ILE A 478 11.19 32.85 -13.60
N PRO A 479 10.18 32.35 -12.87
CA PRO A 479 8.79 32.26 -13.34
C PRO A 479 8.05 33.61 -13.34
N ASP A 480 8.67 34.68 -13.81
CA ASP A 480 8.11 36.05 -13.83
C ASP A 480 6.98 36.21 -14.86
N GLU A 481 6.79 35.23 -15.76
CA GLU A 481 5.68 35.22 -16.70
C GLU A 481 4.32 34.88 -16.07
N LEU A 482 4.31 34.38 -14.82
CA LEU A 482 3.09 34.00 -14.12
C LEU A 482 2.64 35.09 -13.13
N PRO A 483 1.36 35.49 -13.14
CA PRO A 483 0.82 36.39 -12.12
C PRO A 483 0.73 35.70 -10.75
N GLN A 484 0.65 36.49 -9.67
CA GLN A 484 0.63 35.99 -8.28
C GLN A 484 -0.52 35.03 -7.95
N GLU A 485 -1.61 35.07 -8.72
CA GLU A 485 -2.72 34.13 -8.59
C GLU A 485 -2.31 32.69 -8.94
N PHE A 486 -1.42 32.51 -9.92
CA PHE A 486 -0.91 31.20 -10.38
C PHE A 486 0.50 30.88 -9.85
N LEU A 487 1.09 31.74 -9.03
CA LEU A 487 2.41 31.57 -8.45
C LEU A 487 2.36 31.74 -6.93
N LEU A 488 2.82 30.73 -6.20
CA LEU A 488 3.05 30.81 -4.76
C LEU A 488 4.53 30.65 -4.46
N GLU A 489 5.14 31.71 -3.95
CA GLU A 489 6.51 31.66 -3.47
C GLU A 489 6.56 31.03 -2.08
N VAL A 490 7.48 30.08 -1.91
CA VAL A 490 7.68 29.35 -0.64
C VAL A 490 9.13 29.49 -0.22
N ASP A 491 9.36 30.26 0.83
CA ASP A 491 10.69 30.33 1.46
C ASP A 491 10.93 29.05 2.26
N THR A 492 11.97 28.32 1.88
CA THR A 492 12.34 27.03 2.49
C THR A 492 13.53 27.16 3.43
N GLN A 493 14.02 28.37 3.71
CA GLN A 493 15.14 28.57 4.64
C GLN A 493 14.77 28.16 6.07
N LYS A 494 13.51 28.35 6.46
CA LYS A 494 13.00 27.98 7.79
C LYS A 494 11.97 26.85 7.67
N PRO A 495 11.84 26.00 8.69
CA PRO A 495 10.69 25.11 8.79
C PRO A 495 9.40 25.94 8.72
N PHE A 496 8.46 25.53 7.87
CA PHE A 496 7.14 26.14 7.77
C PHE A 496 6.07 25.09 8.08
N ASP A 497 4.93 25.58 8.55
CA ASP A 497 3.80 24.72 8.90
C ASP A 497 3.08 24.26 7.63
N TYR A 498 3.16 22.96 7.35
CA TYR A 498 2.52 22.34 6.20
C TYR A 498 0.99 22.43 6.27
N GLU A 499 0.38 22.42 7.46
CA GLU A 499 -1.09 22.54 7.59
C GLU A 499 -1.56 23.92 7.14
N VAL A 500 -0.81 24.97 7.49
CA VAL A 500 -1.11 26.34 7.05
C VAL A 500 -1.01 26.44 5.54
N LEU A 501 0.00 25.82 4.93
CA LEU A 501 0.17 25.84 3.47
C LEU A 501 -0.93 25.03 2.76
N VAL A 502 -1.28 23.85 3.29
CA VAL A 502 -2.42 23.06 2.81
C VAL A 502 -3.70 23.88 2.89
N GLY A 503 -3.96 24.58 4.00
CA GLY A 503 -5.12 25.47 4.16
C GLY A 503 -5.17 26.55 3.09
N LYS A 504 -4.06 27.28 2.86
CA LYS A 504 -3.97 28.30 1.81
C LYS A 504 -4.23 27.76 0.40
N ILE A 505 -3.76 26.55 0.10
CA ILE A 505 -4.00 25.92 -1.20
C ILE A 505 -5.47 25.50 -1.33
N LYS A 506 -6.07 24.95 -0.26
CA LYS A 506 -7.49 24.60 -0.24
C LYS A 506 -8.35 25.84 -0.47
N GLU A 507 -8.09 26.96 0.20
CA GLU A 507 -8.81 28.22 -0.02
C GLU A 507 -8.76 28.72 -1.47
N ARG A 508 -7.68 28.42 -2.21
CA ARG A 508 -7.57 28.78 -3.63
C ARG A 508 -8.37 27.87 -4.56
N PHE A 509 -8.64 26.62 -4.19
CA PHE A 509 -9.11 25.58 -5.13
C PHE A 509 -10.39 24.84 -4.73
N LEU A 510 -10.70 24.74 -3.44
CA LEU A 510 -11.79 23.93 -2.90
C LEU A 510 -12.90 24.80 -2.33
#